data_AF-A0A7V3LID0-F1
#
_entry.id   AF-A0A7V3LID0-F1
#
_cell.length_a   1.000
_cell.length_b   1.000
_cell.length_c   1.000
_cell.angle_alpha   90.00
_cell.angle_beta   90.00
_cell.angle_gamma   90.00
#
_symmetry.space_group_name_H-M   'P 1'
#
loop_
_entity.id
_entity.type
_entity.pdbx_description
1 polymer ?
#
loop_
_entity_poly.entity_id
_entity_poly.type
_entity_poly.pdbx_seq_one_letter_code
_entity_poly.pdbx_strand_id
1 'polypeptide(L)'
;MELVRISREGAPYQVLAMCNARGDCEVFEFLRGLDKSETKLRRKILALLRERVPQRGVHKNNEESEELEDGINAFRPLPIRIFWFWDKGNLIVCAYAIRKQRKKASREDIEKVKAYREEYKVARDGGELAIRSYQGEIDEKS
;
A
#
# COMPACT_ATOMS: atom_id res chain seq x y z
N MET A 1 14.04 0.47 9.54
CA MET A 1 13.15 0.79 8.40
C MET A 1 11.95 1.60 8.88
N GLU A 2 11.55 2.64 8.14
CA GLU A 2 10.35 3.43 8.48
C GLU A 2 9.11 2.92 7.74
N LEU A 3 7.96 2.97 8.42
CA LEU A 3 6.63 2.68 7.91
C LEU A 3 5.69 3.85 8.22
N VAL A 4 4.80 4.16 7.29
CA VAL A 4 3.75 5.16 7.48
C VAL A 4 2.40 4.47 7.60
N ARG A 5 1.73 4.64 8.73
CA ARG A 5 0.38 4.14 8.97
C ARG A 5 -0.64 4.95 8.17
N ILE A 6 -1.26 4.31 7.19
CA ILE A 6 -2.30 4.88 6.32
C ILE A 6 -3.67 4.76 6.99
N SER A 7 -3.96 3.61 7.61
CA SER A 7 -5.18 3.36 8.36
C SER A 7 -5.28 4.26 9.61
N ARG A 8 -6.48 4.40 10.16
CA ARG A 8 -6.64 4.98 11.50
C ARG A 8 -6.10 4.00 12.55
N GLU A 9 -5.58 4.55 13.65
CA GLU A 9 -5.15 3.75 14.80
C GLU A 9 -6.34 2.97 15.39
N GLY A 10 -6.10 1.74 15.83
CA GLY A 10 -7.14 0.85 16.36
C GLY A 10 -8.07 0.20 15.32
N ALA A 11 -7.87 0.45 14.02
CA ALA A 11 -8.64 -0.23 12.98
C ALA A 11 -8.43 -1.77 13.01
N PRO A 12 -9.47 -2.59 12.72
CA PRO A 12 -9.38 -4.05 12.73
C PRO A 12 -8.26 -4.59 11.83
N TYR A 13 -8.03 -3.93 10.69
CA TYR A 13 -6.89 -4.16 9.81
C TYR A 13 -6.01 -2.92 9.75
N GLN A 14 -4.71 -3.13 9.96
CA GLN A 14 -3.72 -2.06 9.89
C GLN A 14 -3.16 -2.01 8.47
N VAL A 15 -3.09 -0.81 7.89
CA VAL A 15 -2.52 -0.59 6.57
C VAL A 15 -1.35 0.36 6.70
N LEU A 16 -0.15 -0.14 6.42
CA LEU A 16 1.10 0.61 6.44
C LEU A 16 1.65 0.76 5.02
N ALA A 17 2.29 1.87 4.73
CA ALA A 17 3.16 2.03 3.56
C ALA A 17 4.62 1.91 3.99
N MET A 18 5.40 1.11 3.28
CA MET A 18 6.82 0.97 3.51
C MET A 18 7.60 2.15 2.94
N CYS A 19 8.65 2.57 3.63
CA CYS A 19 9.58 3.58 3.18
C CYS A 19 10.99 2.97 3.04
N ASN A 20 11.75 3.45 2.06
CA ASN A 20 13.13 3.01 1.83
C ASN A 20 14.06 3.56 2.93
N ALA A 21 15.35 3.25 2.85
CA ALA A 21 16.37 3.71 3.81
C ALA A 21 16.52 5.24 3.91
N ARG A 22 16.08 6.00 2.89
CA ARG A 22 16.08 7.47 2.88
C ARG A 22 14.79 8.08 3.47
N GLY A 23 13.82 7.23 3.84
CA GLY A 23 12.50 7.68 4.30
C GLY A 23 11.51 7.98 3.17
N ASP A 24 11.85 7.68 1.91
CA ASP A 24 10.93 7.86 0.79
C ASP A 24 9.95 6.67 0.75
N CYS A 25 8.66 6.96 0.80
CA CYS A 25 7.62 5.94 0.72
C CYS A 25 7.03 5.93 -0.68
N GLU A 26 7.37 4.95 -1.50
CA GLU A 26 7.03 4.93 -2.93
C GLU A 26 5.52 5.02 -3.21
N VAL A 27 4.69 4.45 -2.34
CA VAL A 27 3.23 4.57 -2.44
C VAL A 27 2.79 6.04 -2.31
N PHE A 28 3.39 6.79 -1.39
CA PHE A 28 3.06 8.20 -1.20
C PHE A 28 3.69 9.11 -2.27
N GLU A 29 4.91 8.81 -2.73
CA GLU A 29 5.49 9.50 -3.88
C GLU A 29 4.62 9.34 -5.12
N PHE A 30 4.14 8.11 -5.37
CA PHE A 30 3.20 7.85 -6.45
C PHE A 30 1.92 8.68 -6.31
N LEU A 31 1.33 8.72 -5.12
CA LEU A 31 0.10 9.48 -4.87
C LEU A 31 0.29 11.00 -4.96
N ARG A 32 1.48 11.51 -4.58
CA ARG A 32 1.84 12.92 -4.74
C ARG A 32 2.10 13.30 -6.20
N GLY A 33 2.62 12.35 -6.98
CA GLY A 33 2.88 12.52 -8.41
C GLY A 33 1.64 12.42 -9.31
N LEU A 34 0.45 12.11 -8.75
CA LEU A 34 -0.80 12.16 -9.52
C LEU A 34 -1.15 13.61 -9.87
N ASP A 35 -1.57 13.82 -11.12
CA ASP A 35 -1.91 15.15 -11.61
C ASP A 35 -3.12 15.75 -10.87
N LYS A 36 -3.25 17.09 -10.90
CA LYS A 36 -4.43 17.77 -10.33
C LYS A 36 -5.75 17.26 -10.92
N SER A 37 -5.75 16.85 -12.19
CA SER A 37 -6.90 16.22 -12.87
C SER A 37 -7.26 14.84 -12.30
N GLU A 38 -6.32 14.17 -11.62
CA GLU A 38 -6.48 12.84 -11.03
C GLU A 38 -6.88 12.88 -9.54
N THR A 39 -7.34 14.04 -9.04
CA THR A 39 -7.80 14.20 -7.64
C THR A 39 -8.83 13.14 -7.24
N LYS A 40 -9.78 12.80 -8.12
CA LYS A 40 -10.79 11.76 -7.86
C LYS A 40 -10.16 10.38 -7.69
N LEU A 41 -9.12 10.06 -8.46
CA LEU A 41 -8.37 8.80 -8.36
C LEU A 41 -7.59 8.76 -7.05
N ARG A 42 -6.89 9.84 -6.69
CA ARG A 42 -6.20 9.98 -5.40
C ARG A 42 -7.16 9.78 -4.22
N ARG A 43 -8.33 10.44 -4.21
CA ARG A 43 -9.37 10.26 -3.19
C ARG A 43 -9.86 8.82 -3.11
N LYS A 44 -10.11 8.17 -4.26
CA LYS A 44 -10.53 6.75 -4.32
C LYS A 44 -9.49 5.81 -3.70
N ILE A 45 -8.21 6.06 -3.95
CA ILE A 45 -7.11 5.26 -3.38
C ILE A 45 -7.03 5.49 -1.86
N LEU A 46 -7.07 6.74 -1.41
CA LEU A 46 -7.04 7.04 0.03
C LEU A 46 -8.25 6.43 0.76
N ALA A 47 -9.46 6.54 0.21
CA ALA A 47 -10.65 5.89 0.76
C ALA A 47 -10.52 4.36 0.80
N LEU A 48 -9.86 3.75 -0.19
CA LEU A 48 -9.55 2.32 -0.15
C LEU A 48 -8.64 1.97 1.04
N LEU A 49 -7.49 2.63 1.13
CA LEU A 49 -6.41 2.28 2.06
C LEU A 49 -6.66 2.74 3.50
N ARG A 50 -7.39 3.84 3.70
CA ARG A 50 -7.62 4.46 5.02
C ARG A 50 -8.96 4.10 5.65
N GLU A 51 -9.94 3.69 4.85
CA GLU A 51 -11.31 3.47 5.33
C GLU A 51 -11.83 2.07 5.02
N ARG A 52 -11.90 1.69 3.73
CA ARG A 52 -12.52 0.41 3.33
C ARG A 52 -11.73 -0.81 3.79
N VAL A 53 -10.46 -0.91 3.38
CA VAL A 53 -9.59 -2.04 3.73
C VAL A 53 -9.40 -2.15 5.26
N PRO A 54 -9.14 -1.06 6.00
CA PRO A 54 -8.99 -1.13 7.45
C PRO A 54 -10.23 -1.68 8.20
N GLN A 55 -11.43 -1.43 7.69
CA GLN A 55 -12.68 -1.88 8.32
C GLN A 55 -13.06 -3.32 7.94
N ARG A 56 -12.90 -3.69 6.67
CA ARG A 56 -13.43 -4.94 6.10
C ARG A 56 -12.38 -6.01 5.89
N GLY A 57 -11.10 -5.64 5.94
CA GLY A 57 -10.01 -6.49 5.49
C GLY A 57 -9.97 -6.61 3.98
N VAL A 58 -9.26 -7.62 3.48
CA VAL A 58 -9.16 -7.93 2.06
C VAL A 58 -9.69 -9.33 1.82
N HIS A 59 -10.78 -9.43 1.05
CA HIS A 59 -11.21 -10.71 0.53
C HIS A 59 -10.32 -11.09 -0.66
N LYS A 60 -9.80 -12.32 -0.67
CA LYS A 60 -8.96 -12.82 -1.77
C LYS A 60 -9.72 -12.74 -3.10
N ASN A 61 -9.05 -12.25 -4.14
CA ASN A 61 -9.54 -12.22 -5.53
C ASN A 61 -10.91 -11.57 -5.73
N ASN A 62 -11.06 -10.36 -5.20
CA ASN A 62 -12.24 -9.53 -5.44
C ASN A 62 -11.91 -8.40 -6.43
N GLU A 63 -12.89 -7.53 -6.73
CA GLU A 63 -12.67 -6.40 -7.65
C GLU A 63 -11.54 -5.46 -7.18
N GLU A 64 -11.32 -5.38 -5.87
CA GLU A 64 -10.41 -4.43 -5.24
C GLU A 64 -8.99 -4.98 -5.05
N SER A 65 -8.80 -6.29 -4.96
CA SER A 65 -7.50 -6.94 -4.74
C SER A 65 -7.38 -8.28 -5.46
N GLU A 66 -6.18 -8.54 -5.97
CA GLU A 66 -5.80 -9.77 -6.67
C GLU A 66 -4.56 -10.36 -6.00
N GLU A 67 -4.58 -11.67 -5.73
CA GLU A 67 -3.37 -12.40 -5.33
C GLU A 67 -2.56 -12.69 -6.59
N LEU A 68 -1.28 -12.31 -6.60
CA LEU A 68 -0.42 -12.46 -7.77
C LEU A 68 0.38 -13.76 -7.67
N GLU A 69 1.33 -13.82 -6.74
CA GLU A 69 2.23 -14.95 -6.55
C GLU A 69 2.91 -14.84 -5.17
N ASP A 70 3.21 -15.99 -4.53
CA ASP A 70 3.98 -16.07 -3.28
C ASP A 70 3.49 -15.15 -2.16
N GLY A 71 2.17 -14.90 -2.05
CA GLY A 71 1.61 -13.98 -1.05
C GLY A 71 1.85 -12.50 -1.34
N ILE A 72 2.35 -12.15 -2.53
CA ILE A 72 2.32 -10.80 -3.08
C ILE A 72 0.94 -10.57 -3.70
N ASN A 73 0.34 -9.44 -3.35
CA ASN A 73 -0.99 -9.04 -3.76
C ASN A 73 -0.94 -7.65 -4.40
N ALA A 74 -1.98 -7.29 -5.13
CA ALA A 74 -2.15 -5.93 -5.63
C ALA A 74 -3.57 -5.43 -5.42
N PHE A 75 -3.71 -4.26 -4.81
CA PHE A 75 -4.95 -3.48 -4.89
C PHE A 75 -5.09 -2.90 -6.30
N ARG A 76 -6.33 -2.85 -6.80
CA ARG A 76 -6.65 -2.48 -8.19
C ARG A 76 -7.63 -1.31 -8.32
N PRO A 77 -7.39 -0.15 -7.68
CA PRO A 77 -8.14 1.06 -8.00
C PRO A 77 -7.74 1.54 -9.40
N LEU A 78 -8.37 0.98 -10.45
CA LEU A 78 -8.01 1.23 -11.84
C LEU A 78 -7.91 2.74 -12.15
N PRO A 79 -6.87 3.17 -12.89
CA PRO A 79 -5.86 2.34 -13.58
C PRO A 79 -4.61 2.02 -12.72
N ILE A 80 -4.66 2.08 -11.39
CA ILE A 80 -3.50 1.90 -10.51
C ILE A 80 -3.40 0.47 -10.00
N ARG A 81 -2.15 0.01 -9.78
CA ARG A 81 -1.83 -1.13 -8.93
C ARG A 81 -1.03 -0.66 -7.72
N ILE A 82 -1.44 -1.09 -6.54
CA ILE A 82 -0.68 -0.88 -5.31
C ILE A 82 -0.32 -2.26 -4.79
N PHE A 83 0.96 -2.60 -4.85
CA PHE A 83 1.46 -3.89 -4.44
C PHE A 83 1.65 -3.93 -2.94
N TRP A 84 1.22 -5.03 -2.34
CA TRP A 84 1.21 -5.21 -0.90
C TRP A 84 1.38 -6.69 -0.53
N PHE A 85 1.72 -6.93 0.73
CA PHE A 85 1.80 -8.27 1.31
C PHE A 85 1.26 -8.26 2.74
N TRP A 86 0.87 -9.44 3.22
CA TRP A 86 0.48 -9.66 4.60
C TRP A 86 1.71 -9.77 5.51
N ASP A 87 1.60 -9.19 6.70
CA ASP A 87 2.41 -9.56 7.86
C ASP A 87 1.50 -10.18 8.95
N LYS A 88 2.07 -10.58 10.08
CA LYS A 88 1.37 -11.22 11.20
C LYS A 88 0.11 -10.45 11.63
N GLY A 89 -0.92 -11.21 11.98
CA GLY A 89 -2.22 -10.65 12.38
C GLY A 89 -2.95 -10.04 11.18
N ASN A 90 -3.50 -8.84 11.38
CA ASN A 90 -4.29 -8.14 10.38
C ASN A 90 -3.51 -6.98 9.73
N LEU A 91 -2.20 -7.16 9.55
CA LEU A 91 -1.30 -6.12 9.05
C LEU A 91 -1.04 -6.27 7.54
N ILE A 92 -1.40 -5.22 6.81
CA ILE A 92 -1.17 -5.07 5.37
C ILE A 92 -0.05 -4.07 5.16
N VAL A 93 0.99 -4.48 4.44
CA VAL A 93 2.14 -3.63 4.12
C VAL A 93 2.15 -3.32 2.62
N CYS A 94 1.88 -2.07 2.26
CA CYS A 94 1.93 -1.56 0.90
C CYS A 94 3.38 -1.15 0.58
N ALA A 95 3.97 -1.77 -0.44
CA ALA A 95 5.38 -1.61 -0.75
C ALA A 95 5.63 -0.65 -1.91
N TYR A 96 4.76 -0.67 -2.92
CA TYR A 96 4.98 0.01 -4.20
C TYR A 96 3.67 0.30 -4.92
N ALA A 97 3.60 1.37 -5.72
CA ALA A 97 2.43 1.71 -6.52
C ALA A 97 2.84 2.14 -7.95
N ILE A 98 2.03 1.73 -8.94
CA ILE A 98 2.23 2.06 -10.35
C ILE A 98 0.94 2.32 -11.09
N ARG A 99 1.05 3.08 -12.17
CA ARG A 99 0.02 3.09 -13.21
C ARG A 99 0.12 1.81 -14.04
N LYS A 100 -1.00 1.10 -14.16
CA LYS A 100 -1.11 -0.12 -14.94
C LYS A 100 -0.81 0.17 -16.41
N GLN A 101 0.29 -0.37 -16.92
CA GLN A 101 0.60 -0.35 -18.35
C GLN A 101 0.04 -1.57 -19.10
N ARG A 102 -0.15 -2.71 -18.41
CA ARG A 102 -0.56 -4.00 -19.02
C ARG A 102 -1.65 -4.70 -18.19
N LYS A 103 -2.43 -5.60 -18.81
CA LYS A 103 -3.51 -6.34 -18.13
C LYS A 103 -3.04 -7.12 -16.90
N LYS A 104 -1.85 -7.73 -16.95
CA LYS A 104 -1.20 -8.48 -15.85
C LYS A 104 -0.06 -7.68 -15.22
N ALA A 105 0.30 -7.99 -13.97
CA ALA A 105 1.52 -7.47 -13.34
C ALA A 105 2.74 -8.04 -14.07
N SER A 106 3.80 -7.22 -14.20
CA SER A 106 5.04 -7.72 -14.79
C SER A 106 5.80 -8.57 -13.76
N ARG A 107 6.68 -9.45 -14.25
CA ARG A 107 7.56 -10.22 -13.36
C ARG A 107 8.50 -9.29 -12.59
N GLU A 108 9.00 -8.24 -13.21
CA GLU A 108 9.86 -7.23 -12.59
C GLU A 108 9.19 -6.53 -11.40
N ASP A 109 7.91 -6.14 -11.56
CA ASP A 109 7.16 -5.53 -10.45
C ASP A 109 7.00 -6.51 -9.27
N ILE A 110 6.73 -7.78 -9.56
CA ILE A 110 6.55 -8.83 -8.55
C ILE A 110 7.87 -9.07 -7.81
N GLU A 111 8.98 -9.23 -8.55
CA GLU A 111 10.31 -9.44 -7.96
C GLU A 111 10.76 -8.24 -7.12
N LYS A 112 10.49 -7.01 -7.58
CA LYS A 112 10.75 -5.79 -6.80
C LYS A 112 10.02 -5.82 -5.45
N VAL A 113 8.74 -6.22 -5.45
CA VAL A 113 7.95 -6.29 -4.20
C VAL A 113 8.39 -7.46 -3.31
N LYS A 114 8.84 -8.58 -3.89
CA LYS A 114 9.47 -9.67 -3.13
C LYS A 114 10.72 -9.18 -2.40
N ALA A 115 11.61 -8.44 -3.07
CA ALA A 115 12.81 -7.86 -2.46
C ALA A 115 12.44 -6.91 -1.30
N TYR A 116 11.47 -6.03 -1.51
CA TYR A 116 10.95 -5.13 -0.48
C TYR A 116 10.36 -5.86 0.73
N ARG A 117 9.68 -6.98 0.49
CA ARG A 117 9.18 -7.82 1.59
C ARG A 117 10.32 -8.46 2.39
N GLU A 118 11.40 -8.89 1.75
CA GLU A 118 12.53 -9.45 2.47
C GLU A 118 13.25 -8.38 3.29
N GLU A 119 13.46 -7.17 2.75
CA GLU A 119 13.97 -6.02 3.51
C GLU A 119 13.09 -5.71 4.73
N TYR A 120 11.78 -5.70 4.53
CA TYR A 120 10.81 -5.52 5.62
C TYR A 120 10.95 -6.58 6.70
N LYS A 121 11.05 -7.86 6.32
CA LYS A 121 11.20 -8.97 7.29
C LYS A 121 12.47 -8.84 8.10
N VAL A 122 13.60 -8.51 7.47
CA VAL A 122 14.87 -8.28 8.17
C VAL A 122 14.72 -7.18 9.22
N ALA A 123 14.13 -6.03 8.84
CA ALA A 123 13.92 -4.93 9.78
C ALA A 123 12.90 -5.27 10.89
N ARG A 124 11.84 -6.02 10.57
CA ARG A 124 10.84 -6.50 11.53
C ARG A 124 11.47 -7.43 12.57
N ASP A 125 12.23 -8.41 12.11
CA ASP A 125 12.81 -9.44 12.96
C ASP A 125 13.99 -8.89 13.79
N GLY A 126 14.67 -7.85 13.29
CA GLY A 126 15.66 -7.08 14.05
C GLY A 126 15.08 -6.04 15.02
N GLY A 127 13.76 -5.80 15.02
CA GLY A 127 13.13 -4.78 15.87
C GLY A 127 13.38 -3.33 15.43
N GLU A 128 13.73 -3.12 14.16
CA GLU A 128 14.14 -1.82 13.61
C GLU A 128 13.01 -1.09 12.86
N LEU A 129 11.75 -1.50 13.08
CA LEU A 129 10.59 -0.84 12.47
C LEU A 129 10.20 0.42 13.25
N ALA A 130 10.29 1.57 12.61
CA ALA A 130 9.74 2.82 13.11
C ALA A 130 8.41 3.10 12.41
N ILE A 131 7.32 3.30 13.16
CA ILE A 131 6.00 3.59 12.59
C ILE A 131 5.61 5.03 12.91
N ARG A 132 5.28 5.81 11.88
CA ARG A 132 4.64 7.14 12.02
C ARG A 132 3.25 7.15 11.40
N SER A 133 2.37 8.02 11.87
CA SER A 133 1.02 8.16 11.32
C SER A 133 1.00 9.08 10.10
N TYR A 134 0.19 8.72 9.09
CA TYR A 134 -0.07 9.60 7.94
C TYR A 134 -0.83 10.86 8.38
N GLN A 135 -0.28 12.04 8.06
CA GLN A 135 -0.81 13.36 8.45
C GLN A 135 -1.56 14.10 7.32
N GLY A 136 -1.81 13.47 6.17
CA GLY A 136 -2.39 14.20 5.03
C GLY A 136 -3.85 14.60 5.23
N GLU A 137 -4.19 15.79 4.72
CA GLU A 137 -5.54 16.37 4.74
C GLU A 137 -6.56 15.44 4.08
N ILE A 138 -7.67 15.22 4.80
CA ILE A 138 -8.90 14.75 4.18
C ILE A 138 -9.45 16.00 3.49
N ASP A 139 -9.53 16.01 2.16
CA ASP A 139 -10.41 16.94 1.45
C ASP A 139 -11.86 16.59 1.83
N GLU A 140 -12.27 16.93 3.06
CA GLU A 140 -13.67 17.06 3.43
C GLU A 140 -14.20 18.27 2.67
N LYS A 141 -14.70 18.02 1.46
CA LYS A 141 -15.76 18.72 0.72
C LYS A 141 -15.48 18.74 -0.78
N SER A 142 -16.30 18.00 -1.51
CA SER A 142 -16.93 18.47 -2.76
C SER A 142 -18.24 17.74 -2.91
#